data_AF-A0A972MDH4-F1
#
_entry.id   AF-A0A972MDH4-F1
#
_cell.length_a   1.000
_cell.length_b   1.000
_cell.length_c   1.000
_cell.angle_alpha   90.00
_cell.angle_beta   90.00
_cell.angle_gamma   90.00
#
_symmetry.space_group_name_H-M   'P 1'
#
loop_
_entity.id
_entity.type
_entity.pdbx_description
1 polymer ?
#
loop_
_entity_poly.entity_id
_entity_poly.type
_entity_poly.pdbx_seq_one_letter_code
_entity_poly.pdbx_strand_id
1 'polypeptide(L)'
;RKYHGLLICPLEDGKKHVLLSTVDETIIQQNKEFRLGIHHYPENVYFPHGHRYITSFGSTPIPSKKYMVGGVILKKELLLSQEDERILIKYTIEDAHSATILRLQPFFAFRNIHELSKENMNVITKTNEIQNGIKYRMYENYPFLYIQTSKNGKFITAPDWNKNNLYIKEKERGYDYLEDLFTVGFFDINVKKGDEIIFSAGLSEVKPKGLQQKFKNEIKKRIPRKSFENNLLNSAQQFFINKKGEARIIAGFHWYGSSFRRSLFALSGLTLYDGNTKKFIEVLDVIIKHVTDNPEKFAVDIPLLIIKSIQEYVSFADNCEKVWKKYGKNILKIIRNIKAGKYQAELHENGLLYIPEDLKTSTWMKEKVNGQAVTPRTGFVVEINALWYNALQYLTSVAELNNSKTLKNEIKDLPEKVHHFFNKIFINEEGKYLYDFVNNEEQNDDIRPNQIFAVSLPYSPLSDKIKKNILKKTEKHLLTKKGLRTLSPKNPKYQGKYFGNESQRNYARHQGTVHPWLIAEFCKAWINLYKGQGLSYIEKIYKGFESEMNRHGLGTISELYDGNPPHTPNGAISYAPSVGALLRIKMLIDECKTIKA
;
A
#
# COMPACT_ATOMS: atom_id res chain seq x y z
N ARG A 1 -8.12 -12.94 -9.98
CA ARG A 1 -7.19 -11.84 -10.30
C ARG A 1 -5.87 -12.50 -10.64
N LYS A 2 -5.22 -12.18 -11.75
CA LYS A 2 -3.91 -12.79 -12.12
C LYS A 2 -2.80 -12.51 -11.11
N TYR A 3 -2.96 -11.47 -10.32
CA TYR A 3 -1.99 -11.06 -9.31
C TYR A 3 -2.16 -11.75 -7.95
N HIS A 4 -3.08 -12.70 -7.82
CA HIS A 4 -3.30 -13.47 -6.60
C HIS A 4 -2.77 -14.90 -6.77
N GLY A 5 -2.27 -15.47 -5.68
CA GLY A 5 -1.74 -16.82 -5.59
C GLY A 5 -1.34 -17.13 -4.14
N LEU A 6 -1.00 -18.38 -3.84
CA LEU A 6 -0.55 -18.79 -2.51
C LEU A 6 0.90 -18.39 -2.21
N LEU A 7 1.78 -18.46 -3.21
CA LEU A 7 3.17 -18.01 -3.07
C LEU A 7 3.53 -17.06 -4.22
N ILE A 8 3.67 -15.79 -3.88
CA ILE A 8 4.15 -14.73 -4.75
C ILE A 8 5.37 -14.12 -4.09
N CYS A 9 6.52 -14.18 -4.75
CA CYS A 9 7.77 -13.66 -4.19
C CYS A 9 8.61 -12.98 -5.28
N PRO A 10 9.49 -12.04 -4.88
CA PRO A 10 10.50 -11.53 -5.80
C PRO A 10 11.51 -12.64 -6.16
N LEU A 11 11.96 -12.68 -7.41
CA LEU A 11 13.06 -13.54 -7.85
C LEU A 11 14.34 -12.72 -8.11
N GLU A 12 15.40 -13.36 -8.60
CA GLU A 12 16.70 -12.73 -8.88
C GLU A 12 16.61 -11.58 -9.88
N ASP A 13 15.64 -11.63 -10.81
CA ASP A 13 15.35 -10.55 -11.75
C ASP A 13 14.74 -9.30 -11.08
N GLY A 14 14.46 -9.37 -9.78
CA GLY A 14 13.89 -8.31 -8.97
C GLY A 14 12.40 -8.05 -9.22
N LYS A 15 11.75 -8.86 -10.05
CA LYS A 15 10.30 -8.83 -10.30
C LYS A 15 9.59 -9.85 -9.44
N LYS A 16 8.28 -9.69 -9.27
CA LYS A 16 7.42 -10.60 -8.50
C LYS A 16 6.88 -11.69 -9.42
N HIS A 17 6.91 -12.93 -8.97
CA HIS A 17 6.43 -14.09 -9.72
C HIS A 17 5.40 -14.87 -8.91
N VAL A 18 4.36 -15.37 -9.58
CA VAL A 18 3.43 -16.34 -8.99
C VAL A 18 4.01 -17.72 -9.22
N LEU A 19 4.47 -18.38 -8.15
CA LEU A 19 5.04 -19.73 -8.24
C LEU A 19 3.96 -20.77 -7.99
N LEU A 20 3.28 -20.66 -6.86
CA LEU A 20 2.17 -21.51 -6.45
C LEU A 20 0.88 -20.69 -6.51
N SER A 21 -0.02 -21.07 -7.42
CA SER A 21 -1.32 -20.41 -7.58
C SER A 21 -2.26 -20.85 -6.46
N THR A 22 -2.48 -22.15 -6.33
CA THR A 22 -3.40 -22.73 -5.35
C THR A 22 -2.98 -24.16 -4.99
N VAL A 23 -3.56 -24.71 -3.95
CA VAL A 23 -3.55 -26.13 -3.61
C VAL A 23 -5.01 -26.54 -3.54
N ASP A 24 -5.39 -27.53 -4.33
CA ASP A 24 -6.70 -28.15 -4.24
C ASP A 24 -6.63 -29.27 -3.22
N GLU A 25 -7.53 -29.22 -2.25
CA GLU A 25 -7.70 -30.27 -1.26
C GLU A 25 -8.82 -31.21 -1.68
N THR A 26 -8.63 -32.51 -1.47
CA THR A 26 -9.66 -33.53 -1.65
C THR A 26 -9.67 -34.45 -0.44
N ILE A 27 -10.85 -34.67 0.14
CA ILE A 27 -11.07 -35.69 1.17
C ILE A 27 -11.53 -36.97 0.49
N ILE A 28 -10.90 -38.11 0.80
CA ILE A 28 -11.27 -39.41 0.25
C ILE A 28 -11.68 -40.34 1.39
N GLN A 29 -12.91 -40.84 1.33
CA GLN A 29 -13.45 -41.83 2.25
C GLN A 29 -14.23 -42.89 1.45
N GLN A 30 -14.03 -44.18 1.75
CA GLN A 30 -14.72 -45.28 1.07
C GLN A 30 -14.68 -45.18 -0.47
N ASN A 31 -13.51 -44.82 -1.02
CA ASN A 31 -13.28 -44.59 -2.46
C ASN A 31 -14.13 -43.47 -3.11
N LYS A 32 -14.79 -42.61 -2.31
CA LYS A 32 -15.46 -41.39 -2.78
C LYS A 32 -14.58 -40.18 -2.56
N GLU A 33 -14.46 -39.34 -3.58
CA GLU A 33 -13.68 -38.11 -3.55
C GLU A 33 -14.56 -36.88 -3.32
N PHE A 34 -14.16 -36.06 -2.35
CA PHE A 34 -14.80 -34.79 -2.02
C PHE A 34 -13.83 -33.64 -2.25
N ARG A 35 -13.91 -33.01 -3.43
CA ARG A 35 -13.02 -31.93 -3.85
C ARG A 35 -13.43 -30.59 -3.21
N LEU A 36 -12.53 -30.00 -2.44
CA LEU A 36 -12.75 -28.77 -1.66
C LEU A 36 -12.29 -27.49 -2.39
N GLY A 37 -11.60 -27.64 -3.52
CA GLY A 37 -11.20 -26.53 -4.40
C GLY A 37 -12.39 -25.82 -5.04
N ILE A 38 -12.11 -24.68 -5.67
CA ILE A 38 -13.04 -23.96 -6.54
C ILE A 38 -12.26 -23.12 -7.54
N HIS A 39 -12.54 -23.34 -8.82
CA HIS A 39 -12.03 -22.52 -9.92
C HIS A 39 -13.20 -21.96 -10.72
N HIS A 40 -12.95 -20.89 -11.45
CA HIS A 40 -13.92 -20.26 -12.33
C HIS A 40 -13.41 -20.37 -13.77
N TYR A 41 -14.25 -20.84 -14.67
CA TYR A 41 -13.96 -21.07 -16.08
C TYR A 41 -14.88 -20.20 -16.95
N PRO A 42 -14.67 -20.15 -18.28
CA PRO A 42 -15.62 -19.52 -19.21
C PRO A 42 -17.06 -20.01 -19.02
N GLU A 43 -18.01 -19.26 -19.57
CA GLU A 43 -19.45 -19.58 -19.49
C GLU A 43 -19.99 -19.64 -18.05
N ASN A 44 -19.31 -18.94 -17.12
CA ASN A 44 -19.69 -18.84 -15.70
C ASN A 44 -19.70 -20.19 -14.98
N VAL A 45 -18.86 -21.13 -15.43
CA VAL A 45 -18.73 -22.47 -14.84
C VAL A 45 -17.81 -22.41 -13.62
N TYR A 46 -18.30 -22.88 -12.47
CA TYR A 46 -17.50 -23.02 -11.24
C TYR A 46 -17.30 -24.49 -10.92
N PHE A 47 -16.06 -24.96 -10.91
CA PHE A 47 -15.75 -26.36 -10.59
C PHE A 47 -14.34 -26.48 -10.00
N PRO A 48 -14.10 -27.38 -9.02
CA PRO A 48 -15.10 -28.13 -8.26
C PRO A 48 -15.95 -27.24 -7.33
N HIS A 49 -17.03 -27.78 -6.75
CA HIS A 49 -17.97 -27.02 -5.92
C HIS A 49 -17.60 -26.99 -4.43
N GLY A 50 -16.31 -26.90 -4.10
CA GLY A 50 -15.84 -27.01 -2.72
C GLY A 50 -16.36 -25.95 -1.76
N HIS A 51 -16.81 -24.80 -2.29
CA HIS A 51 -17.49 -23.75 -1.52
C HIS A 51 -18.75 -24.24 -0.80
N ARG A 52 -19.42 -25.29 -1.31
CA ARG A 52 -20.62 -25.87 -0.70
C ARG A 52 -20.33 -26.59 0.62
N TYR A 53 -19.09 -26.98 0.86
CA TYR A 53 -18.68 -27.66 2.09
C TYR A 53 -18.21 -26.69 3.18
N ILE A 54 -18.09 -25.38 2.89
CA ILE A 54 -17.61 -24.40 3.86
C ILE A 54 -18.69 -24.12 4.90
N THR A 55 -18.41 -24.38 6.17
CA THR A 55 -19.32 -24.09 7.28
C THR A 55 -18.95 -22.83 8.03
N SER A 56 -17.69 -22.39 7.96
CA SER A 56 -17.26 -21.14 8.61
C SER A 56 -15.99 -20.56 7.99
N PHE A 57 -15.84 -19.25 8.13
CA PHE A 57 -14.63 -18.50 7.81
C PHE A 57 -14.26 -17.59 8.99
N GLY A 58 -12.98 -17.53 9.32
CA GLY A 58 -12.44 -16.62 10.33
C GLY A 58 -11.12 -16.02 9.88
N SER A 59 -10.83 -14.79 10.32
CA SER A 59 -9.61 -14.06 9.94
C SER A 59 -8.68 -13.76 11.11
N THR A 60 -8.97 -14.26 12.32
CA THR A 60 -8.22 -13.96 13.55
C THR A 60 -7.61 -15.23 14.15
N PRO A 61 -6.28 -15.24 14.45
CA PRO A 61 -5.29 -14.22 14.08
C PRO A 61 -4.90 -14.26 12.60
N ILE A 62 -5.26 -15.35 11.90
CA ILE A 62 -4.93 -15.62 10.50
C ILE A 62 -6.16 -16.13 9.75
N PRO A 63 -6.20 -16.06 8.41
CA PRO A 63 -7.29 -16.63 7.62
C PRO A 63 -7.44 -18.12 7.86
N SER A 64 -8.67 -18.53 8.15
CA SER A 64 -9.07 -19.90 8.41
C SER A 64 -10.43 -20.22 7.78
N LYS A 65 -10.60 -21.46 7.33
CA LYS A 65 -11.86 -22.00 6.80
C LYS A 65 -12.13 -23.34 7.45
N LYS A 66 -13.38 -23.62 7.79
CA LYS A 66 -13.82 -24.97 8.15
C LYS A 66 -14.67 -25.57 7.04
N TYR A 67 -14.40 -26.83 6.76
CA TYR A 67 -15.14 -27.65 5.81
C TYR A 67 -15.79 -28.80 6.56
N MET A 68 -17.03 -29.10 6.21
CA MET A 68 -17.74 -30.29 6.68
C MET A 68 -18.17 -31.10 5.47
N VAL A 69 -17.68 -32.32 5.37
CA VAL A 69 -18.01 -33.21 4.26
C VAL A 69 -18.00 -34.67 4.70
N GLY A 70 -19.09 -35.39 4.39
CA GLY A 70 -19.30 -36.73 4.94
C GLY A 70 -19.21 -36.72 6.47
N GLY A 71 -18.38 -37.59 7.03
CA GLY A 71 -18.05 -37.64 8.46
C GLY A 71 -16.73 -36.95 8.83
N VAL A 72 -16.28 -35.96 8.05
CA VAL A 72 -15.00 -35.24 8.27
C VAL A 72 -15.24 -33.76 8.52
N ILE A 73 -14.59 -33.22 9.55
CA ILE A 73 -14.49 -31.79 9.79
C ILE A 73 -13.02 -31.39 9.62
N LEU A 74 -12.74 -30.60 8.60
CA LEU A 74 -11.41 -30.12 8.25
C LEU A 74 -11.31 -28.61 8.49
N LYS A 75 -10.37 -28.17 9.30
CA LYS A 75 -9.98 -26.76 9.44
C LYS A 75 -8.70 -26.49 8.64
N LYS A 76 -8.74 -25.50 7.75
CA LYS A 76 -7.62 -24.99 6.95
C LYS A 76 -7.20 -23.63 7.44
N GLU A 77 -5.92 -23.40 7.70
CA GLU A 77 -5.36 -22.11 8.13
C GLU A 77 -4.16 -21.72 7.26
N LEU A 78 -4.07 -20.45 6.84
CA LEU A 78 -3.09 -19.96 5.87
C LEU A 78 -2.12 -18.96 6.50
N LEU A 79 -0.82 -19.14 6.29
CA LEU A 79 0.21 -18.31 6.90
C LEU A 79 1.44 -18.15 6.00
N LEU A 80 1.71 -16.93 5.55
CA LEU A 80 3.00 -16.59 4.92
C LEU A 80 4.06 -16.41 6.00
N SER A 81 5.27 -16.91 5.77
CA SER A 81 6.43 -16.68 6.65
C SER A 81 6.94 -15.25 6.54
N GLN A 82 7.39 -14.66 7.65
CA GLN A 82 8.04 -13.34 7.67
C GLN A 82 9.54 -13.40 7.35
N GLU A 83 10.18 -14.57 7.50
CA GLU A 83 11.64 -14.72 7.44
C GLU A 83 12.15 -15.30 6.12
N ASP A 84 11.30 -16.00 5.36
CA ASP A 84 11.65 -16.64 4.09
C ASP A 84 10.46 -16.66 3.12
N GLU A 85 10.72 -16.81 1.82
CA GLU A 85 9.72 -16.89 0.75
C GLU A 85 8.94 -18.22 0.83
N ARG A 86 8.01 -18.30 1.79
CA ARG A 86 7.29 -19.54 2.11
C ARG A 86 5.84 -19.29 2.50
N ILE A 87 4.96 -20.15 2.00
CA ILE A 87 3.61 -20.32 2.48
C ILE A 87 3.52 -21.60 3.33
N LEU A 88 2.85 -21.49 4.47
CA LEU A 88 2.46 -22.59 5.34
C LEU A 88 0.94 -22.70 5.34
N ILE A 89 0.43 -23.91 5.15
CA ILE A 89 -1.00 -24.23 5.24
C ILE A 89 -1.16 -25.31 6.28
N LYS A 90 -1.91 -25.02 7.34
CA LYS A 90 -2.25 -25.99 8.38
C LYS A 90 -3.60 -26.61 8.10
N TYR A 91 -3.64 -27.93 8.11
CA TYR A 91 -4.84 -28.76 8.05
C TYR A 91 -5.01 -29.45 9.39
N THR A 92 -6.09 -29.14 10.10
CA THR A 92 -6.48 -29.83 11.33
C THR A 92 -7.72 -30.67 11.06
N ILE A 93 -7.63 -31.98 11.32
CA ILE A 93 -8.75 -32.90 11.25
C ILE A 93 -9.47 -32.88 12.59
N GLU A 94 -10.49 -32.02 12.72
CA GLU A 94 -11.26 -31.90 13.95
C GLU A 94 -12.13 -33.14 14.19
N ASP A 95 -12.62 -33.76 13.10
CA ASP A 95 -13.30 -35.05 13.15
C ASP A 95 -13.07 -35.89 11.90
N ALA A 96 -13.14 -37.21 12.06
CA ALA A 96 -13.09 -38.20 10.97
C ALA A 96 -13.64 -39.55 11.44
N HIS A 97 -14.81 -39.96 10.92
CA HIS A 97 -15.50 -41.19 11.34
C HIS A 97 -15.08 -42.47 10.59
N SER A 98 -14.15 -42.38 9.64
CA SER A 98 -13.70 -43.51 8.81
C SER A 98 -12.26 -43.30 8.36
N ALA A 99 -11.63 -44.36 7.82
CA ALA A 99 -10.33 -44.24 7.16
C ALA A 99 -10.39 -43.13 6.11
N THR A 100 -9.54 -42.11 6.26
CA THR A 100 -9.61 -40.87 5.50
C THR A 100 -8.26 -40.57 4.89
N ILE A 101 -8.24 -40.23 3.61
CA ILE A 101 -7.07 -39.67 2.93
C ILE A 101 -7.32 -38.20 2.68
N LEU A 102 -6.38 -37.35 3.08
CA LEU A 102 -6.28 -35.98 2.66
C LEU A 102 -5.34 -35.92 1.45
N ARG A 103 -5.90 -35.62 0.28
CA ARG A 103 -5.14 -35.37 -0.95
C ARG A 103 -4.86 -33.88 -1.11
N LEU A 104 -3.60 -33.53 -1.35
CA LEU A 104 -3.14 -32.16 -1.56
C LEU A 104 -2.51 -32.02 -2.95
N GLN A 105 -3.19 -31.30 -3.85
CA GLN A 105 -2.77 -31.12 -5.24
C GLN A 105 -2.34 -29.68 -5.52
N PRO A 106 -1.04 -29.37 -5.61
CA PRO A 106 -0.57 -28.04 -5.96
C PRO A 106 -0.78 -27.71 -7.45
N PHE A 107 -1.14 -26.46 -7.73
CA PHE A 107 -1.25 -25.86 -9.05
C PHE A 107 -0.26 -24.70 -9.20
N PHE A 108 0.60 -24.80 -10.21
CA PHE A 108 1.74 -23.93 -10.48
C PHE A 108 1.44 -22.96 -11.62
N ALA A 109 1.98 -21.75 -11.49
CA ALA A 109 1.92 -20.73 -12.53
C ALA A 109 3.30 -20.43 -13.12
N PHE A 110 4.34 -20.30 -12.27
CA PHE A 110 5.74 -20.00 -12.64
C PHE A 110 5.84 -18.90 -13.70
N ARG A 111 5.24 -17.75 -13.40
CA ARG A 111 5.17 -16.60 -14.31
C ARG A 111 5.29 -15.28 -13.57
N ASN A 112 5.65 -14.23 -14.31
CA ASN A 112 5.62 -12.88 -13.79
C ASN A 112 4.18 -12.49 -13.39
N ILE A 113 4.00 -11.67 -12.35
CA ILE A 113 2.66 -11.25 -11.92
C ILE A 113 1.88 -10.47 -12.99
N HIS A 114 2.55 -9.89 -13.99
CA HIS A 114 1.92 -9.14 -15.08
C HIS A 114 1.47 -10.01 -16.26
N GLU A 115 1.89 -11.28 -16.30
CA GLU A 115 1.64 -12.23 -17.39
C GLU A 115 0.61 -13.29 -16.97
N LEU A 116 0.27 -14.19 -17.91
CA LEU A 116 -0.49 -15.41 -17.68
C LEU A 116 0.30 -16.61 -18.21
N SER A 117 0.19 -17.75 -17.56
CA SER A 117 0.71 -19.02 -18.06
C SER A 117 -0.26 -19.65 -19.06
N LYS A 118 0.30 -20.38 -20.03
CA LYS A 118 -0.43 -21.13 -21.06
C LYS A 118 0.20 -22.49 -21.25
N GLU A 119 -0.63 -23.47 -21.62
CA GLU A 119 -0.15 -24.81 -21.97
C GLU A 119 0.97 -24.75 -23.00
N ASN A 120 2.07 -25.46 -22.73
CA ASN A 120 3.22 -25.52 -23.61
C ASN A 120 4.07 -26.76 -23.34
N MET A 121 4.97 -27.06 -24.29
CA MET A 121 5.85 -28.23 -24.27
C MET A 121 7.16 -28.03 -23.48
N ASN A 122 7.45 -26.81 -23.03
CA ASN A 122 8.69 -26.49 -22.30
C ASN A 122 8.61 -26.81 -20.80
N VAL A 123 7.44 -27.29 -20.33
CA VAL A 123 7.24 -27.63 -18.93
C VAL A 123 8.02 -28.87 -18.55
N ILE A 124 8.79 -28.75 -17.47
CA ILE A 124 9.46 -29.87 -16.84
C ILE A 124 8.42 -30.64 -16.03
N THR A 125 8.25 -31.92 -16.34
CA THR A 125 7.34 -32.84 -15.62
C THR A 125 8.04 -33.69 -14.56
N LYS A 126 9.37 -33.70 -14.55
CA LYS A 126 10.20 -34.46 -13.61
C LYS A 126 10.19 -33.81 -12.23
N THR A 127 9.90 -34.61 -11.21
CA THR A 127 10.02 -34.24 -9.79
C THR A 127 11.25 -34.89 -9.17
N ASN A 128 11.79 -34.26 -8.12
CA ASN A 128 12.82 -34.86 -7.29
C ASN A 128 12.28 -35.05 -5.87
N GLU A 129 12.27 -36.29 -5.39
CA GLU A 129 11.89 -36.60 -4.01
C GLU A 129 12.89 -35.99 -3.02
N ILE A 130 12.35 -35.48 -1.93
CA ILE A 130 13.09 -34.96 -0.76
C ILE A 130 12.36 -35.42 0.50
N GLN A 131 12.89 -35.09 1.69
CA GLN A 131 12.27 -35.53 2.93
C GLN A 131 10.83 -35.01 3.07
N ASN A 132 9.86 -35.93 3.17
CA ASN A 132 8.41 -35.68 3.22
C ASN A 132 7.90 -34.71 2.13
N GLY A 133 8.44 -34.78 0.91
CA GLY A 133 8.12 -33.79 -0.10
C GLY A 133 8.77 -34.02 -1.46
N ILE A 134 8.64 -33.01 -2.31
CA ILE A 134 9.35 -32.90 -3.58
C ILE A 134 10.02 -31.53 -3.68
N LYS A 135 11.10 -31.44 -4.46
CA LYS A 135 11.54 -30.17 -5.06
C LYS A 135 11.17 -30.18 -6.54
N TYR A 136 10.64 -29.05 -7.01
CA TYR A 136 10.10 -28.94 -8.36
C TYR A 136 10.35 -27.54 -8.94
N ARG A 137 10.70 -27.46 -10.22
CA ARG A 137 10.69 -26.22 -11.00
C ARG A 137 9.99 -26.50 -12.32
N MET A 138 9.13 -25.57 -12.76
CA MET A 138 8.37 -25.73 -13.99
C MET A 138 9.20 -25.42 -15.24
N TYR A 139 10.16 -24.50 -15.11
CA TYR A 139 11.07 -24.07 -16.17
C TYR A 139 12.49 -23.91 -15.63
N GLU A 140 13.49 -24.04 -16.51
CA GLU A 140 14.92 -24.01 -16.17
C GLU A 140 15.36 -22.69 -15.52
N ASN A 141 14.79 -21.56 -15.95
CA ASN A 141 15.11 -20.22 -15.46
C ASN A 141 14.43 -19.85 -14.13
N TYR A 142 13.68 -20.77 -13.52
CA TYR A 142 13.07 -20.58 -12.21
C TYR A 142 13.79 -21.37 -11.12
N PRO A 143 13.80 -20.87 -9.87
CA PRO A 143 14.31 -21.62 -8.75
C PRO A 143 13.44 -22.85 -8.47
N PHE A 144 14.03 -23.84 -7.79
CA PHE A 144 13.26 -24.95 -7.23
C PHE A 144 12.32 -24.45 -6.13
N LEU A 145 11.07 -24.89 -6.22
CA LEU A 145 10.08 -24.80 -5.17
C LEU A 145 10.12 -26.10 -4.36
N TYR A 146 10.38 -25.99 -3.05
CA TYR A 146 10.40 -27.10 -2.12
C TYR A 146 9.03 -27.24 -1.48
N ILE A 147 8.36 -28.36 -1.77
CA ILE A 147 7.00 -28.66 -1.36
C ILE A 147 7.04 -29.83 -0.39
N GLN A 148 6.81 -29.57 0.89
CA GLN A 148 7.00 -30.54 1.97
C GLN A 148 5.82 -30.55 2.93
N THR A 149 5.64 -31.67 3.63
CA THR A 149 4.56 -31.89 4.59
C THR A 149 5.11 -32.33 5.94
N SER A 150 4.50 -31.87 7.05
CA SER A 150 4.95 -32.25 8.40
C SER A 150 4.68 -33.72 8.74
N LYS A 151 3.74 -34.35 8.03
CA LYS A 151 3.40 -35.77 8.14
C LYS A 151 3.71 -36.43 6.80
N ASN A 152 4.39 -37.57 6.82
CA ASN A 152 4.76 -38.27 5.60
C ASN A 152 3.51 -38.65 4.78
N GLY A 153 3.56 -38.44 3.47
CA GLY A 153 2.52 -38.74 2.51
C GLY A 153 3.12 -39.28 1.23
N LYS A 154 2.42 -40.17 0.54
CA LYS A 154 2.88 -40.68 -0.75
C LYS A 154 2.66 -39.59 -1.80
N PHE A 155 3.73 -39.14 -2.45
CA PHE A 155 3.61 -38.29 -3.62
C PHE A 155 3.35 -39.16 -4.86
N ILE A 156 2.35 -38.79 -5.65
CA ILE A 156 1.96 -39.48 -6.89
C ILE A 156 2.10 -38.48 -8.02
N THR A 157 3.00 -38.80 -8.97
CA THR A 157 3.21 -38.00 -10.17
C THR A 157 2.03 -38.17 -11.12
N ALA A 158 1.37 -37.05 -11.43
CA ALA A 158 0.23 -36.99 -12.35
C ALA A 158 0.24 -35.63 -13.06
N PRO A 159 1.14 -35.44 -14.05
CA PRO A 159 1.30 -34.17 -14.73
C PRO A 159 0.08 -33.83 -15.59
N ASP A 160 -0.49 -32.64 -15.42
CA ASP A 160 -1.66 -32.21 -16.18
C ASP A 160 -1.81 -30.68 -16.22
N TRP A 161 -2.52 -30.17 -17.21
CA TRP A 161 -2.86 -28.76 -17.36
C TRP A 161 -4.33 -28.50 -17.03
N ASN A 162 -4.56 -27.68 -16.01
CA ASN A 162 -5.88 -27.10 -15.75
C ASN A 162 -6.08 -25.83 -16.57
N LYS A 163 -6.81 -25.95 -17.67
CA LYS A 163 -6.93 -24.90 -18.69
C LYS A 163 -8.01 -23.87 -18.36
N ASN A 164 -7.83 -22.65 -18.88
CA ASN A 164 -8.86 -21.60 -18.93
C ASN A 164 -9.38 -21.10 -17.57
N ASN A 165 -8.53 -21.04 -16.54
CA ASN A 165 -8.86 -20.37 -15.29
C ASN A 165 -9.14 -18.89 -15.54
N LEU A 166 -10.35 -18.44 -15.19
CA LEU A 166 -10.88 -17.13 -15.49
C LEU A 166 -10.64 -16.12 -14.36
N TYR A 167 -10.02 -14.99 -14.72
CA TYR A 167 -9.81 -13.86 -13.84
C TYR A 167 -10.77 -12.70 -14.13
N ILE A 168 -11.87 -12.67 -13.38
CA ILE A 168 -12.97 -11.70 -13.52
C ILE A 168 -12.47 -10.25 -13.60
N LYS A 169 -11.53 -9.88 -12.72
CA LYS A 169 -11.02 -8.51 -12.65
C LYS A 169 -10.10 -8.11 -13.80
N GLU A 170 -9.40 -9.05 -14.41
CA GLU A 170 -8.64 -8.76 -15.63
C GLU A 170 -9.58 -8.64 -16.83
N LYS A 171 -10.62 -9.49 -16.91
CA LYS A 171 -11.68 -9.38 -17.91
C LYS A 171 -12.39 -8.03 -17.85
N GLU A 172 -12.83 -7.61 -16.66
CA GLU A 172 -13.46 -6.29 -16.43
C GLU A 172 -12.56 -5.12 -16.85
N ARG A 173 -11.23 -5.29 -16.80
CA ARG A 173 -10.24 -4.26 -17.12
C ARG A 173 -9.80 -4.26 -18.58
N GLY A 174 -10.28 -5.22 -19.38
CA GLY A 174 -9.88 -5.40 -20.77
C GLY A 174 -8.48 -6.01 -20.96
N TYR A 175 -7.95 -6.72 -19.96
CA TYR A 175 -6.68 -7.45 -20.06
C TYR A 175 -6.92 -8.94 -20.33
N ASP A 176 -5.89 -9.65 -20.79
CA ASP A 176 -5.91 -11.11 -20.83
C ASP A 176 -6.28 -11.68 -19.46
N TYR A 177 -7.19 -12.66 -19.47
CA TYR A 177 -7.89 -13.09 -18.28
C TYR A 177 -8.09 -14.61 -18.15
N LEU A 178 -7.59 -15.40 -19.10
CA LEU A 178 -7.67 -16.87 -19.06
C LEU A 178 -6.26 -17.44 -18.87
N GLU A 179 -6.03 -18.16 -17.78
CA GLU A 179 -4.74 -18.78 -17.46
C GLU A 179 -4.83 -20.31 -17.44
N ASP A 180 -3.79 -20.98 -17.91
CA ASP A 180 -3.64 -22.42 -17.72
C ASP A 180 -2.67 -22.64 -16.56
N LEU A 181 -3.06 -23.47 -15.59
CA LEU A 181 -2.26 -23.80 -14.41
C LEU A 181 -1.79 -25.24 -14.50
N PHE A 182 -0.53 -25.48 -14.20
CA PHE A 182 0.05 -26.83 -14.30
C PHE A 182 0.06 -27.53 -12.95
N THR A 183 -0.21 -28.82 -12.92
CA THR A 183 0.01 -29.66 -11.74
C THR A 183 0.99 -30.77 -12.11
N VAL A 184 1.89 -31.11 -11.18
CA VAL A 184 2.88 -32.19 -11.40
C VAL A 184 2.46 -33.50 -10.71
N GLY A 185 1.44 -33.44 -9.86
CA GLY A 185 1.00 -34.56 -9.03
C GLY A 185 0.37 -34.09 -7.72
N PHE A 186 0.21 -35.01 -6.78
CA PHE A 186 -0.44 -34.75 -5.50
C PHE A 186 0.12 -35.61 -4.37
N PHE A 187 -0.07 -35.16 -3.13
CA PHE A 187 0.24 -35.92 -1.92
C PHE A 187 -1.01 -36.61 -1.40
N ASP A 188 -0.97 -37.92 -1.19
CA ASP A 188 -1.98 -38.67 -0.44
C ASP A 188 -1.48 -38.93 0.98
N ILE A 189 -2.18 -38.38 1.96
CA ILE A 189 -1.83 -38.46 3.38
C ILE A 189 -2.96 -39.16 4.13
N ASN A 190 -2.67 -40.30 4.74
CA ASN A 190 -3.61 -40.94 5.66
C ASN A 190 -3.79 -40.08 6.90
N VAL A 191 -5.03 -39.74 7.24
CA VAL A 191 -5.35 -38.85 8.37
C VAL A 191 -6.41 -39.45 9.30
N LYS A 192 -6.34 -39.08 10.58
CA LYS A 192 -7.31 -39.41 11.61
C LYS A 192 -7.68 -38.17 12.44
N LYS A 193 -8.75 -38.29 13.23
CA LYS A 193 -9.16 -37.26 14.20
C LYS A 193 -7.98 -36.80 15.05
N GLY A 194 -7.82 -35.49 15.17
CA GLY A 194 -6.76 -34.83 15.93
C GLY A 194 -5.45 -34.61 15.15
N ASP A 195 -5.30 -35.13 13.93
CA ASP A 195 -4.10 -34.88 13.14
C ASP A 195 -3.98 -33.41 12.74
N GLU A 196 -2.75 -32.89 12.84
CA GLU A 196 -2.35 -31.58 12.33
C GLU A 196 -1.22 -31.71 11.30
N ILE A 197 -1.53 -31.35 10.05
CA ILE A 197 -0.61 -31.42 8.92
C ILE A 197 -0.27 -30.00 8.47
N ILE A 198 1.02 -29.69 8.40
CA ILE A 198 1.52 -28.46 7.79
C ILE A 198 2.03 -28.80 6.39
N PHE A 199 1.37 -28.25 5.38
CA PHE A 199 1.92 -28.14 4.02
C PHE A 199 2.78 -26.89 3.94
N SER A 200 3.96 -27.02 3.34
CA SER A 200 4.93 -25.94 3.17
C SER A 200 5.36 -25.89 1.72
N ALA A 201 5.28 -24.73 1.09
CA ALA A 201 5.91 -24.45 -0.20
C ALA A 201 6.80 -23.21 -0.08
N GLY A 202 8.09 -23.33 -0.40
CA GLY A 202 9.03 -22.21 -0.36
C GLY A 202 10.30 -22.40 -1.18
N LEU A 203 11.13 -21.36 -1.28
CA LEU A 203 12.35 -21.36 -2.10
C LEU A 203 13.56 -22.08 -1.49
N SER A 204 13.40 -22.69 -0.32
CA SER A 204 14.43 -23.44 0.37
C SER A 204 13.86 -24.71 1.01
N GLU A 205 14.71 -25.73 1.18
CA GLU A 205 14.34 -26.94 1.90
C GLU A 205 14.20 -26.68 3.40
N VAL A 206 13.28 -27.39 4.06
CA VAL A 206 13.12 -27.36 5.51
C VAL A 206 13.11 -28.76 6.10
N LYS A 207 13.49 -28.90 7.36
CA LYS A 207 13.31 -30.14 8.11
C LYS A 207 11.81 -30.33 8.43
N PRO A 208 11.13 -31.36 7.91
CA PRO A 208 9.68 -31.51 8.07
C PRO A 208 9.20 -31.54 9.54
N LYS A 209 10.00 -32.13 10.44
CA LYS A 209 9.73 -32.17 11.88
C LYS A 209 9.65 -30.77 12.52
N GLY A 210 10.31 -29.77 11.94
CA GLY A 210 10.32 -28.38 12.43
C GLY A 210 9.12 -27.55 11.96
N LEU A 211 8.31 -28.03 11.00
CA LEU A 211 7.22 -27.26 10.39
C LEU A 211 6.15 -26.82 11.39
N GLN A 212 5.76 -27.70 12.32
CA GLN A 212 4.79 -27.35 13.35
C GLN A 212 5.29 -26.23 14.27
N GLN A 213 6.56 -26.30 14.69
CA GLN A 213 7.16 -25.26 15.52
C GLN A 213 7.31 -23.93 14.75
N LYS A 214 7.72 -23.99 13.48
CA LYS A 214 7.80 -22.82 12.60
C LYS A 214 6.43 -22.13 12.47
N PHE A 215 5.37 -22.90 12.24
CA PHE A 215 4.00 -22.37 12.17
C PHE A 215 3.58 -21.69 13.48
N LYS A 216 3.83 -22.33 14.63
CA LYS A 216 3.54 -21.74 15.96
C LYS A 216 4.32 -20.44 16.19
N ASN A 217 5.60 -20.39 15.81
CA ASN A 217 6.43 -19.20 15.94
C ASN A 217 5.94 -18.05 15.05
N GLU A 218 5.56 -18.34 13.82
CA GLU A 218 5.01 -17.34 12.90
C GLU A 218 3.67 -16.77 13.41
N ILE A 219 2.78 -17.61 13.96
CA ILE A 219 1.52 -17.12 14.57
C ILE A 219 1.78 -16.15 15.72
N LYS A 220 2.74 -16.43 16.59
CA LYS A 220 3.06 -15.57 17.75
C LYS A 220 3.47 -14.15 17.34
N LYS A 221 4.01 -13.98 16.14
CA LYS A 221 4.42 -12.67 15.58
C LYS A 221 3.25 -11.87 15.00
N ARG A 222 2.04 -12.44 14.87
CA ARG A 222 0.91 -11.80 14.19
C ARG A 222 0.12 -10.91 15.14
N ILE A 223 -0.12 -9.67 14.71
CA ILE A 223 -1.11 -8.79 15.35
C ILE A 223 -2.51 -9.36 15.09
N PRO A 224 -3.31 -9.68 16.12
CA PRO A 224 -4.65 -10.25 15.95
C PRO A 224 -5.62 -9.27 15.30
N ARG A 225 -6.43 -9.69 14.33
CA ARG A 225 -7.39 -8.83 13.60
C ARG A 225 -8.73 -8.60 14.33
N LYS A 226 -8.67 -8.26 15.63
CA LYS A 226 -9.83 -8.17 16.53
C LYS A 226 -10.52 -6.80 16.55
N SER A 227 -9.85 -5.74 16.12
CA SER A 227 -10.36 -4.36 16.15
C SER A 227 -9.98 -3.62 14.87
N PHE A 228 -10.62 -2.48 14.61
CA PHE A 228 -10.25 -1.61 13.50
C PHE A 228 -8.77 -1.21 13.55
N GLU A 229 -8.29 -0.79 14.71
CA GLU A 229 -6.90 -0.41 14.92
C GLU A 229 -5.93 -1.57 14.69
N ASN A 230 -6.22 -2.75 15.24
CA ASN A 230 -5.36 -3.90 15.04
C ASN A 230 -5.27 -4.30 13.56
N ASN A 231 -6.34 -4.13 12.78
CA ASN A 231 -6.30 -4.37 11.35
C ASN A 231 -5.35 -3.38 10.66
N LEU A 232 -5.38 -2.09 11.01
CA LEU A 232 -4.45 -1.10 10.48
C LEU A 232 -2.99 -1.41 10.84
N LEU A 233 -2.71 -1.76 12.10
CA LEU A 233 -1.37 -2.15 12.56
C LEU A 233 -0.88 -3.43 11.86
N ASN A 234 -1.74 -4.45 11.74
CA ASN A 234 -1.43 -5.67 10.99
C ASN A 234 -1.13 -5.35 9.52
N SER A 235 -1.94 -4.49 8.90
CA SER A 235 -1.74 -4.04 7.53
C SER A 235 -0.46 -3.23 7.36
N ALA A 236 -0.03 -2.44 8.35
CA ALA A 236 1.18 -1.62 8.26
C ALA A 236 2.45 -2.48 8.07
N GLN A 237 2.53 -3.63 8.74
CA GLN A 237 3.67 -4.54 8.68
C GLN A 237 3.96 -5.04 7.26
N GLN A 238 2.93 -5.21 6.43
CA GLN A 238 3.07 -5.85 5.12
C GLN A 238 3.79 -4.97 4.07
N PHE A 239 3.93 -3.67 4.32
CA PHE A 239 4.51 -2.74 3.34
C PHE A 239 6.03 -2.64 3.43
N PHE A 240 6.63 -3.02 4.55
CA PHE A 240 8.08 -2.96 4.73
C PHE A 240 8.75 -4.13 4.05
N ILE A 241 9.76 -3.84 3.24
CA ILE A 241 10.62 -4.82 2.58
C ILE A 241 12.08 -4.45 2.78
N ASN A 242 12.95 -5.45 2.72
CA ASN A 242 14.38 -5.24 2.53
C ASN A 242 14.72 -5.56 1.07
N LYS A 243 15.29 -4.60 0.34
CA LYS A 243 15.74 -4.79 -1.04
C LYS A 243 17.21 -4.43 -1.15
N LYS A 244 18.07 -5.42 -1.41
CA LYS A 244 19.53 -5.24 -1.51
C LYS A 244 20.14 -4.56 -0.27
N GLY A 245 19.69 -4.94 0.93
CA GLY A 245 20.15 -4.38 2.20
C GLY A 245 19.46 -3.08 2.61
N GLU A 246 18.62 -2.48 1.77
CA GLU A 246 17.92 -1.24 2.06
C GLU A 246 16.48 -1.48 2.54
N ALA A 247 16.12 -0.87 3.67
CA ALA A 247 14.73 -0.81 4.14
C ALA A 247 13.89 0.09 3.24
N ARG A 248 12.80 -0.44 2.68
CA ARG A 248 11.91 0.27 1.76
C ARG A 248 10.44 -0.01 2.07
N ILE A 249 9.56 0.86 1.56
CA ILE A 249 8.11 0.71 1.65
C ILE A 249 7.57 0.41 0.25
N ILE A 250 6.88 -0.71 0.08
CA ILE A 250 6.03 -0.97 -1.09
C ILE A 250 4.81 -0.07 -1.00
N ALA A 251 4.52 0.68 -2.07
CA ALA A 251 3.43 1.65 -2.03
C ALA A 251 2.03 1.01 -1.93
N GLY A 252 1.85 -0.21 -2.42
CA GLY A 252 0.59 -0.94 -2.29
C GLY A 252 0.57 -2.27 -3.03
N PHE A 253 -0.41 -3.10 -2.70
CA PHE A 253 -0.60 -4.41 -3.32
C PHE A 253 -1.74 -4.37 -4.34
N HIS A 254 -1.54 -4.92 -5.53
CA HIS A 254 -0.55 -5.95 -5.87
C HIS A 254 0.55 -5.50 -6.85
N TRP A 255 0.34 -4.42 -7.61
CA TRP A 255 1.24 -4.01 -8.70
C TRP A 255 2.35 -3.04 -8.30
N TYR A 256 2.26 -2.35 -7.16
CA TYR A 256 3.26 -1.34 -6.83
C TYR A 256 4.60 -1.94 -6.40
N GLY A 257 5.66 -1.24 -6.80
CA GLY A 257 6.97 -1.29 -6.17
C GLY A 257 7.13 -0.21 -5.09
N SER A 258 8.38 0.02 -4.69
CA SER A 258 8.73 1.13 -3.78
C SER A 258 8.69 2.46 -4.51
N SER A 259 8.21 3.52 -3.85
CA SER A 259 8.13 4.87 -4.40
C SER A 259 8.37 5.88 -3.29
N PHE A 260 9.47 6.65 -3.35
CA PHE A 260 9.86 7.55 -2.25
C PHE A 260 8.79 8.57 -1.87
N ARG A 261 8.14 9.22 -2.85
CA ARG A 261 7.00 10.11 -2.58
C ARG A 261 5.91 9.43 -1.75
N ARG A 262 5.49 8.22 -2.16
CA ARG A 262 4.43 7.47 -1.45
C ARG A 262 4.91 6.94 -0.11
N SER A 263 6.18 6.55 0.00
CA SER A 263 6.81 6.19 1.28
C SER A 263 6.72 7.35 2.25
N LEU A 264 7.07 8.58 1.82
CA LEU A 264 7.02 9.77 2.69
C LEU A 264 5.60 10.15 3.11
N PHE A 265 4.58 9.89 2.29
CA PHE A 265 3.17 10.06 2.71
C PHE A 265 2.74 9.06 3.79
N ALA A 266 3.33 7.86 3.79
CA ALA A 266 2.94 6.78 4.69
C ALA A 266 3.80 6.69 5.95
N LEU A 267 5.06 7.12 5.87
CA LEU A 267 6.14 6.73 6.77
C LEU A 267 5.81 7.00 8.24
N SER A 268 5.44 8.23 8.59
CA SER A 268 5.12 8.59 9.98
C SER A 268 3.96 7.78 10.53
N GLY A 269 2.90 7.59 9.74
CA GLY A 269 1.76 6.78 10.15
C GLY A 269 2.09 5.30 10.35
N LEU A 270 2.92 4.72 9.48
CA LEU A 270 3.28 3.31 9.54
C LEU A 270 4.33 2.98 10.61
N THR A 271 4.93 3.96 11.28
CA THR A 271 6.06 3.73 12.20
C THR A 271 6.04 4.55 13.48
N LEU A 272 5.57 5.80 13.49
CA LEU A 272 5.64 6.62 14.70
C LEU A 272 4.45 6.35 15.64
N TYR A 273 3.30 5.94 15.09
CA TYR A 273 2.11 5.61 15.89
C TYR A 273 2.35 4.46 16.88
N ASP A 274 3.09 3.43 16.48
CA ASP A 274 3.45 2.28 17.34
C ASP A 274 4.83 2.43 18.00
N GLY A 275 5.44 3.63 17.94
CA GLY A 275 6.73 3.94 18.55
C GLY A 275 7.95 3.34 17.83
N ASN A 276 7.81 2.82 16.62
CA ASN A 276 8.89 2.20 15.84
C ASN A 276 9.81 3.22 15.14
N THR A 277 10.47 4.07 15.94
CA THR A 277 11.41 5.11 15.48
C THR A 277 12.60 4.54 14.72
N LYS A 278 13.05 3.33 15.08
CA LYS A 278 14.12 2.62 14.37
C LYS A 278 13.76 2.38 12.90
N LYS A 279 12.58 1.83 12.62
CA LYS A 279 12.15 1.57 11.24
C LYS A 279 11.91 2.87 10.46
N PHE A 280 11.39 3.90 11.13
CA PHE A 280 11.26 5.25 10.55
C PHE A 280 12.61 5.73 10.02
N ILE A 281 13.64 5.69 10.87
CA ILE A 281 15.00 6.10 10.54
C ILE A 281 15.58 5.27 9.38
N GLU A 282 15.49 3.94 9.47
CA GLU A 282 16.06 3.05 8.44
C GLU A 282 15.52 3.36 7.04
N VAL A 283 14.21 3.62 6.91
CA VAL A 283 13.60 3.97 5.62
C VAL A 283 13.95 5.40 5.20
N LEU A 284 13.89 6.36 6.12
CA LEU A 284 14.17 7.77 5.81
C LEU A 284 15.63 7.97 5.36
N ASP A 285 16.59 7.31 6.00
CA ASP A 285 18.01 7.39 5.67
C ASP A 285 18.27 6.90 4.23
N VAL A 286 17.61 5.83 3.80
CA VAL A 286 17.66 5.35 2.41
C VAL A 286 17.10 6.40 1.46
N ILE A 287 15.93 6.99 1.76
CA ILE A 287 15.32 8.01 0.89
C ILE A 287 16.24 9.23 0.76
N ILE A 288 16.78 9.73 1.87
CA ILE A 288 17.68 10.90 1.89
C ILE A 288 18.93 10.63 1.06
N LYS A 289 19.55 9.46 1.21
CA LYS A 289 20.73 9.08 0.42
C LYS A 289 20.45 9.19 -1.07
N HIS A 290 19.44 8.48 -1.57
CA HIS A 290 19.12 8.47 -3.00
C HIS A 290 18.72 9.86 -3.53
N VAL A 291 17.91 10.61 -2.77
CA VAL A 291 17.42 11.95 -3.17
C VAL A 291 18.52 13.01 -3.17
N THR A 292 19.53 12.88 -2.30
CA THR A 292 20.65 13.83 -2.27
C THR A 292 21.76 13.45 -3.25
N ASP A 293 21.92 12.17 -3.60
CA ASP A 293 22.95 11.70 -4.53
C ASP A 293 22.57 11.93 -6.01
N ASN A 294 21.28 11.91 -6.36
CA ASN A 294 20.79 12.08 -7.73
C ASN A 294 19.61 13.07 -7.80
N PRO A 295 19.78 14.33 -7.37
CA PRO A 295 18.68 15.26 -7.18
C PRO A 295 17.81 15.47 -8.43
N GLU A 296 18.43 15.49 -9.62
CA GLU A 296 17.79 15.72 -10.93
C GLU A 296 16.71 14.69 -11.30
N LYS A 297 16.71 13.52 -10.66
CA LYS A 297 15.73 12.46 -10.88
C LYS A 297 14.43 12.66 -10.08
N PHE A 298 14.39 13.65 -9.19
CA PHE A 298 13.30 13.81 -8.24
C PHE A 298 12.59 15.15 -8.40
N ALA A 299 11.27 15.11 -8.33
CA ALA A 299 10.48 16.32 -8.20
C ALA A 299 10.66 16.97 -6.83
N VAL A 300 10.54 18.29 -6.78
CA VAL A 300 10.81 19.12 -5.59
C VAL A 300 9.91 18.80 -4.39
N ASP A 301 8.73 18.21 -4.61
CA ASP A 301 7.87 17.78 -3.50
C ASP A 301 8.53 16.70 -2.63
N ILE A 302 9.38 15.84 -3.20
CA ILE A 302 10.08 14.75 -2.49
C ILE A 302 11.05 15.29 -1.42
N PRO A 303 12.04 16.15 -1.72
CA PRO A 303 12.91 16.71 -0.68
C PRO A 303 12.15 17.57 0.34
N LEU A 304 11.07 18.24 -0.04
CA LEU A 304 10.24 18.98 0.90
C LEU A 304 9.49 18.05 1.87
N LEU A 305 8.99 16.91 1.37
CA LEU A 305 8.39 15.85 2.19
C LEU A 305 9.40 15.17 3.11
N ILE A 306 10.69 15.09 2.74
CA ILE A 306 11.77 14.66 3.64
C ILE A 306 11.85 15.63 4.82
N ILE A 307 11.91 16.94 4.58
CA ILE A 307 11.99 17.95 5.64
C ILE A 307 10.75 17.87 6.55
N LYS A 308 9.55 17.74 5.96
CA LYS A 308 8.31 17.51 6.73
C LYS A 308 8.38 16.24 7.58
N SER A 309 8.92 15.15 7.04
CA SER A 309 9.06 13.89 7.78
C SER A 309 10.03 14.04 8.95
N ILE A 310 11.15 14.74 8.76
CA ILE A 310 12.09 15.07 9.84
C ILE A 310 11.38 15.91 10.90
N GLN A 311 10.63 16.94 10.51
CA GLN A 311 9.84 17.78 11.42
C GLN A 311 8.84 16.95 12.24
N GLU A 312 8.13 16.01 11.62
CA GLU A 312 7.21 15.10 12.33
C GLU A 312 7.96 14.18 13.30
N TYR A 313 9.17 13.72 12.95
CA TYR A 313 9.98 12.84 13.79
C TYR A 313 10.54 13.53 15.04
N VAL A 314 10.73 14.85 15.03
CA VAL A 314 11.31 15.58 16.17
C VAL A 314 10.54 15.33 17.46
N SER A 315 9.20 15.27 17.42
CA SER A 315 8.35 15.01 18.59
C SER A 315 8.48 13.59 19.16
N PHE A 316 9.13 12.67 18.44
CA PHE A 316 9.37 11.27 18.84
C PHE A 316 10.84 10.99 19.14
N ALA A 317 11.72 11.97 18.94
CA ALA A 317 13.14 11.84 19.19
C ALA A 317 13.46 12.28 20.62
N ASP A 318 14.45 11.63 21.24
CA ASP A 318 14.91 12.02 22.58
C ASP A 318 15.41 13.47 22.66
N ASN A 319 15.99 13.98 21.56
CA ASN A 319 16.63 15.30 21.53
C ASN A 319 16.67 15.88 20.11
N CYS A 320 16.11 17.08 19.95
CA CYS A 320 16.13 17.88 18.71
C CYS A 320 17.55 18.12 18.16
N GLU A 321 18.53 18.37 19.01
CA GLU A 321 19.94 18.58 18.62
C GLU A 321 20.54 17.32 17.99
N LYS A 322 20.17 16.13 18.48
CA LYS A 322 20.63 14.86 17.88
C LYS A 322 20.06 14.68 16.47
N VAL A 323 18.79 15.03 16.27
CA VAL A 323 18.15 15.02 14.95
C VAL A 323 18.87 15.99 14.01
N TRP A 324 19.16 17.22 14.46
CA TRP A 324 19.91 18.19 13.69
C TRP A 324 21.33 17.73 13.38
N LYS A 325 22.06 17.18 14.36
CA LYS A 325 23.42 16.64 14.16
C LYS A 325 23.43 15.54 13.09
N LYS A 326 22.40 14.70 13.06
CA LYS A 326 22.27 13.62 12.07
C LYS A 326 21.92 14.15 10.67
N TYR A 327 20.93 15.02 10.56
CA TYR A 327 20.33 15.37 9.26
C TYR A 327 20.74 16.74 8.73
N GLY A 328 21.33 17.63 9.53
CA GLY A 328 21.60 19.02 9.16
C GLY A 328 22.46 19.19 7.91
N LYS A 329 23.48 18.34 7.72
CA LYS A 329 24.29 18.32 6.49
C LYS A 329 23.45 17.98 5.25
N ASN A 330 22.57 16.98 5.36
CA ASN A 330 21.70 16.57 4.27
C ASN A 330 20.63 17.63 3.98
N ILE A 331 20.07 18.26 5.01
CA ILE A 331 19.14 19.38 4.87
C ILE A 331 19.80 20.54 4.12
N LEU A 332 21.01 20.95 4.52
CA LEU A 332 21.75 22.01 3.80
C LEU A 332 22.00 21.64 2.33
N LYS A 333 22.36 20.38 2.05
CA LYS A 333 22.52 19.87 0.69
C LYS A 333 21.21 19.94 -0.11
N ILE A 334 20.09 19.57 0.49
CA ILE A 334 18.75 19.68 -0.11
C ILE A 334 18.44 21.14 -0.46
N ILE A 335 18.59 22.07 0.48
CA ILE A 335 18.29 23.49 0.26
C ILE A 335 19.14 24.07 -0.86
N ARG A 336 20.44 23.78 -0.88
CA ARG A 336 21.34 24.22 -1.96
C ARG A 336 20.93 23.65 -3.31
N ASN A 337 20.56 22.38 -3.36
CA ASN A 337 20.08 21.74 -4.59
C ASN A 337 18.75 22.34 -5.08
N ILE A 338 17.82 22.68 -4.17
CA ILE A 338 16.58 23.41 -4.52
C ILE A 338 16.91 24.78 -5.11
N LYS A 339 17.76 25.57 -4.44
CA LYS A 339 18.21 26.89 -4.91
C LYS A 339 18.91 26.83 -6.27
N ALA A 340 19.62 25.74 -6.53
CA ALA A 340 20.31 25.50 -7.80
C ALA A 340 19.42 24.85 -8.88
N GLY A 341 18.11 24.75 -8.67
CA GLY A 341 17.17 24.21 -9.67
C GLY A 341 17.30 22.70 -9.94
N LYS A 342 17.94 21.93 -9.05
CA LYS A 342 18.25 20.51 -9.31
C LYS A 342 17.08 19.55 -9.09
N TYR A 343 15.93 19.99 -8.62
CA TYR A 343 14.80 19.12 -8.26
C TYR A 343 13.56 19.35 -9.14
N GLN A 344 13.67 19.26 -10.47
CA GLN A 344 12.55 19.46 -11.42
C GLN A 344 11.66 20.68 -11.10
N ALA A 345 12.28 21.74 -10.59
CA ALA A 345 11.66 23.00 -10.22
C ALA A 345 12.76 24.05 -10.05
N GLU A 346 12.41 25.30 -10.27
CA GLU A 346 13.31 26.45 -10.23
C GLU A 346 12.87 27.40 -9.12
N LEU A 347 13.84 28.01 -8.44
CA LEU A 347 13.56 29.06 -7.47
C LEU A 347 13.47 30.40 -8.21
N HIS A 348 12.28 31.01 -8.21
CA HIS A 348 12.07 32.33 -8.81
C HIS A 348 12.48 33.47 -7.88
N GLU A 349 12.67 34.67 -8.43
CA GLU A 349 13.05 35.89 -7.69
C GLU A 349 12.08 36.26 -6.56
N ASN A 350 10.81 35.89 -6.74
CA ASN A 350 9.73 36.05 -5.75
C ASN A 350 9.83 35.05 -4.57
N GLY A 351 10.85 34.17 -4.58
CA GLY A 351 11.12 33.17 -3.55
C GLY A 351 10.32 31.87 -3.71
N LEU A 352 9.35 31.82 -4.63
CA LEU A 352 8.52 30.64 -4.87
C LEU A 352 9.21 29.65 -5.81
N LEU A 353 8.79 28.40 -5.71
CA LEU A 353 9.23 27.31 -6.58
C LEU A 353 8.29 27.18 -7.78
N TYR A 354 8.87 27.26 -8.96
CA TYR A 354 8.20 27.17 -10.26
C TYR A 354 8.54 25.83 -10.93
N ILE A 355 7.54 25.09 -11.40
CA ILE A 355 7.76 23.87 -12.19
C ILE A 355 7.77 24.23 -13.68
N PRO A 356 8.87 23.98 -14.41
CA PRO A 356 8.93 24.20 -15.85
C PRO A 356 7.82 23.52 -16.67
N GLU A 357 7.45 24.13 -17.81
CA GLU A 357 6.31 23.69 -18.62
C GLU A 357 6.46 22.30 -19.25
N ASP A 358 7.69 21.82 -19.45
CA ASP A 358 7.99 20.48 -19.97
C ASP A 358 7.80 19.38 -18.90
N LEU A 359 7.71 19.76 -17.62
CA LEU A 359 7.61 18.87 -16.47
C LEU A 359 6.15 18.62 -16.02
N LYS A 360 5.24 18.46 -16.99
CA LYS A 360 3.78 18.33 -16.80
C LYS A 360 3.32 17.18 -15.89
N THR A 361 4.20 16.24 -15.55
CA THR A 361 3.89 15.08 -14.69
C THR A 361 4.74 14.99 -13.41
N SER A 362 5.34 16.10 -12.98
CA SER A 362 6.22 16.10 -11.81
C SER A 362 5.48 16.04 -10.47
N THR A 363 4.22 16.50 -10.39
CA THR A 363 3.44 16.47 -9.14
C THR A 363 2.95 15.05 -8.78
N TRP A 364 2.18 14.91 -7.69
CA TRP A 364 1.57 13.62 -7.33
C TRP A 364 0.41 13.23 -8.26
N MET A 365 -0.24 14.20 -8.91
CA MET A 365 -1.29 14.00 -9.89
C MET A 365 -0.70 13.86 -11.30
N LYS A 366 -0.16 12.67 -11.62
CA LYS A 366 0.80 12.50 -12.73
C LYS A 366 0.43 11.51 -13.83
N GLU A 367 -0.86 11.18 -13.96
CA GLU A 367 -1.29 10.20 -14.95
C GLU A 367 -1.11 10.70 -16.39
N LYS A 368 -0.87 9.75 -17.29
CA LYS A 368 -0.79 9.98 -18.72
C LYS A 368 -1.80 9.11 -19.47
N VAL A 369 -2.33 9.66 -20.55
CA VAL A 369 -3.09 8.92 -21.56
C VAL A 369 -2.54 9.31 -22.93
N ASN A 370 -2.18 8.31 -23.75
CA ASN A 370 -1.57 8.52 -25.07
C ASN A 370 -0.37 9.48 -25.04
N GLY A 371 0.48 9.36 -24.02
CA GLY A 371 1.65 10.22 -23.81
C GLY A 371 1.37 11.61 -23.21
N GLN A 372 0.11 12.06 -23.17
CA GLN A 372 -0.28 13.37 -22.67
C GLN A 372 -0.65 13.33 -21.19
N ALA A 373 -0.28 14.37 -20.44
CA ALA A 373 -0.66 14.52 -19.04
C ALA A 373 -2.17 14.76 -18.90
N VAL A 374 -2.82 14.02 -18.00
CA VAL A 374 -4.26 14.17 -17.72
C VAL A 374 -4.54 15.43 -16.89
N THR A 375 -3.66 15.70 -15.93
CA THR A 375 -3.71 16.84 -15.00
C THR A 375 -2.35 17.54 -15.02
N PRO A 376 -1.98 18.23 -16.10
CA PRO A 376 -0.75 19.01 -16.13
C PRO A 376 -0.81 20.10 -15.05
N ARG A 377 0.21 20.17 -14.21
CA ARG A 377 0.33 21.16 -13.13
C ARG A 377 1.75 21.71 -13.12
N THR A 378 1.92 22.82 -13.81
CA THR A 378 3.19 23.53 -14.03
C THR A 378 3.11 24.93 -13.42
N GLY A 379 4.22 25.66 -13.43
CA GLY A 379 4.36 26.94 -12.75
C GLY A 379 4.35 26.85 -11.24
N PHE A 380 3.74 27.83 -10.58
CA PHE A 380 3.62 27.87 -9.12
C PHE A 380 2.51 26.91 -8.69
N VAL A 381 2.90 25.79 -8.07
CA VAL A 381 1.96 24.77 -7.58
C VAL A 381 1.70 24.93 -6.08
N VAL A 382 0.43 24.91 -5.67
CA VAL A 382 -0.01 25.35 -4.33
C VAL A 382 0.58 24.54 -3.19
N GLU A 383 0.53 23.20 -3.24
CA GLU A 383 1.02 22.35 -2.16
C GLU A 383 2.54 22.32 -2.07
N ILE A 384 3.23 22.49 -3.20
CA ILE A 384 4.70 22.56 -3.24
C ILE A 384 5.17 23.83 -2.55
N ASN A 385 4.56 24.97 -2.86
CA ASN A 385 4.92 26.23 -2.23
C ASN A 385 4.46 26.33 -0.77
N ALA A 386 3.37 25.66 -0.39
CA ALA A 386 2.99 25.48 1.01
C ALA A 386 4.01 24.64 1.79
N LEU A 387 4.45 23.51 1.21
CA LEU A 387 5.52 22.68 1.77
C LEU A 387 6.84 23.45 1.85
N TRP A 388 7.15 24.29 0.87
CA TRP A 388 8.35 25.12 0.85
C TRP A 388 8.34 26.17 1.96
N TYR A 389 7.25 26.91 2.10
CA TYR A 389 7.08 27.84 3.21
C TYR A 389 7.23 27.14 4.57
N ASN A 390 6.59 25.97 4.73
CA ASN A 390 6.71 25.20 5.96
C ASN A 390 8.14 24.76 6.25
N ALA A 391 8.86 24.28 5.22
CA ALA A 391 10.26 23.89 5.35
C ALA A 391 11.13 25.10 5.76
N LEU A 392 10.97 26.24 5.09
CA LEU A 392 11.73 27.45 5.42
C LEU A 392 11.50 27.91 6.86
N GLN A 393 10.25 27.98 7.32
CA GLN A 393 9.95 28.41 8.69
C GLN A 393 10.46 27.41 9.73
N TYR A 394 10.28 26.11 9.49
CA TYR A 394 10.85 25.08 10.35
C TYR A 394 12.37 25.22 10.45
N LEU A 395 13.05 25.45 9.33
CA LEU A 395 14.50 25.60 9.30
C LEU A 395 14.98 26.89 9.95
N THR A 396 14.20 27.98 9.92
CA THR A 396 14.48 29.19 10.72
C THR A 396 14.51 28.85 12.20
N SER A 397 13.49 28.16 12.73
CA SER A 397 13.45 27.74 14.13
C SER A 397 14.60 26.80 14.49
N VAL A 398 14.93 25.85 13.60
CA VAL A 398 16.09 24.95 13.80
C VAL A 398 17.40 25.72 13.82
N ALA A 399 17.57 26.71 12.96
CA ALA A 399 18.78 27.53 12.90
C ALA A 399 18.96 28.40 14.15
N GLU A 400 17.87 28.88 14.73
CA GLU A 400 17.87 29.60 16.01
C GLU A 400 18.24 28.67 17.17
N LEU A 401 17.54 27.55 17.32
CA LEU A 401 17.79 26.57 18.38
C LEU A 401 19.23 26.05 18.38
N ASN A 402 19.83 25.88 17.20
CA ASN A 402 21.19 25.35 17.06
C ASN A 402 22.26 26.42 16.79
N ASN A 403 21.92 27.71 16.89
CA ASN A 403 22.81 28.83 16.59
C ASN A 403 23.54 28.71 15.22
N SER A 404 22.89 28.12 14.22
CA SER A 404 23.49 27.82 12.92
C SER A 404 23.49 29.04 11.99
N LYS A 405 24.57 29.83 12.01
CA LYS A 405 24.74 30.98 11.10
C LYS A 405 24.68 30.57 9.62
N THR A 406 25.24 29.40 9.28
CA THR A 406 25.20 28.89 7.90
C THR A 406 23.77 28.68 7.43
N LEU A 407 22.92 28.01 8.21
CA LEU A 407 21.54 27.79 7.82
C LEU A 407 20.76 29.11 7.73
N LYS A 408 20.93 30.03 8.69
CA LYS A 408 20.30 31.37 8.65
C LYS A 408 20.63 32.11 7.35
N ASN A 409 21.90 32.07 6.92
CA ASN A 409 22.32 32.70 5.68
C ASN A 409 21.76 32.01 4.43
N GLU A 410 21.68 30.67 4.42
CA GLU A 410 21.18 29.92 3.26
C GLU A 410 19.72 30.22 2.93
N ILE A 411 18.91 30.50 3.94
CA ILE A 411 17.46 30.74 3.80
C ILE A 411 17.06 32.21 3.98
N LYS A 412 18.04 33.12 4.07
CA LYS A 412 17.82 34.54 4.35
C LYS A 412 16.78 35.13 3.38
N ASP A 413 15.86 35.93 3.92
CA ASP A 413 14.78 36.65 3.22
C ASP A 413 13.74 35.76 2.50
N LEU A 414 13.99 34.45 2.35
CA LEU A 414 13.06 33.53 1.67
C LEU A 414 11.74 33.33 2.43
N PRO A 415 11.69 33.12 3.76
CA PRO A 415 10.42 32.95 4.47
C PRO A 415 9.45 34.13 4.25
N GLU A 416 9.95 35.37 4.32
CA GLU A 416 9.16 36.58 4.15
C GLU A 416 8.70 36.78 2.70
N LYS A 417 9.61 36.57 1.73
CA LYS A 417 9.26 36.63 0.30
C LYS A 417 8.20 35.59 -0.06
N VAL A 418 8.39 34.33 0.34
CA VAL A 418 7.44 33.26 0.10
C VAL A 418 6.10 33.59 0.77
N HIS A 419 6.09 34.09 2.00
CA HIS A 419 4.85 34.51 2.67
C HIS A 419 4.09 35.54 1.83
N HIS A 420 4.75 36.63 1.42
CA HIS A 420 4.13 37.71 0.66
C HIS A 420 3.60 37.21 -0.69
N PHE A 421 4.45 36.58 -1.49
CA PHE A 421 4.08 36.18 -2.85
C PHE A 421 3.15 34.97 -2.89
N PHE A 422 3.20 34.07 -1.91
CA PHE A 422 2.22 32.98 -1.81
C PHE A 422 0.79 33.54 -1.67
N ASN A 423 0.58 34.48 -0.76
CA ASN A 423 -0.73 35.10 -0.56
C ASN A 423 -1.15 35.87 -1.82
N LYS A 424 -0.24 36.63 -2.44
CA LYS A 424 -0.52 37.39 -3.67
C LYS A 424 -0.92 36.51 -4.86
N ILE A 425 -0.27 35.35 -5.04
CA ILE A 425 -0.45 34.51 -6.23
C ILE A 425 -1.58 33.52 -6.06
N PHE A 426 -1.72 32.89 -4.89
CA PHE A 426 -2.63 31.75 -4.74
C PHE A 426 -4.02 32.12 -4.23
N ILE A 427 -4.22 33.25 -3.54
CA ILE A 427 -5.53 33.56 -2.97
C ILE A 427 -6.50 33.97 -4.08
N ASN A 428 -7.56 33.17 -4.23
CA ASN A 428 -8.75 33.56 -4.97
C ASN A 428 -9.77 34.16 -3.98
N GLU A 429 -9.77 35.49 -3.84
CA GLU A 429 -10.62 36.23 -2.91
C GLU A 429 -12.12 36.03 -3.20
N GLU A 430 -12.51 36.04 -4.47
CA GLU A 430 -13.90 35.83 -4.90
C GLU A 430 -14.36 34.40 -4.59
N GLY A 431 -13.54 33.42 -4.97
CA GLY A 431 -13.80 32.00 -4.75
C GLY A 431 -13.80 31.60 -3.27
N LYS A 432 -13.01 32.30 -2.45
CA LYS A 432 -12.69 32.00 -1.04
C LYS A 432 -11.93 30.67 -0.88
N TYR A 433 -11.00 30.39 -1.78
CA TYR A 433 -10.08 29.24 -1.76
C TYR A 433 -8.78 29.61 -2.48
N LEU A 434 -7.87 28.64 -2.66
CA LEU A 434 -6.62 28.87 -3.40
C LEU A 434 -6.69 28.36 -4.82
N TYR A 435 -6.10 29.09 -5.77
CA TYR A 435 -5.77 28.55 -7.09
C TYR A 435 -4.91 27.28 -6.93
N ASP A 436 -5.19 26.25 -7.73
CA ASP A 436 -4.49 24.97 -7.63
C ASP A 436 -3.05 25.04 -8.14
N PHE A 437 -2.85 25.83 -9.20
CA PHE A 437 -1.56 26.27 -9.71
C PHE A 437 -1.72 27.58 -10.50
N VAL A 438 -0.62 28.30 -10.69
CA VAL A 438 -0.55 29.54 -11.49
C VAL A 438 0.69 29.48 -12.37
N ASN A 439 0.51 29.60 -13.67
CA ASN A 439 1.61 29.70 -14.65
C ASN A 439 1.38 30.92 -15.56
N ASN A 440 2.12 30.99 -16.66
CA ASN A 440 2.02 32.11 -17.61
C ASN A 440 0.71 32.11 -18.43
N GLU A 441 0.00 30.98 -18.49
CA GLU A 441 -1.20 30.80 -19.32
C GLU A 441 -2.50 30.91 -18.49
N GLU A 442 -2.51 30.40 -17.25
CA GLU A 442 -3.70 30.34 -16.42
C GLU A 442 -3.43 30.53 -14.92
N GLN A 443 -4.44 31.10 -14.24
CA GLN A 443 -4.64 30.95 -12.80
C GLN A 443 -5.72 29.88 -12.60
N ASN A 444 -5.30 28.65 -12.32
CA ASN A 444 -6.22 27.52 -12.32
C ASN A 444 -7.12 27.53 -11.07
N ASP A 445 -8.41 27.77 -11.27
CA ASP A 445 -9.42 27.90 -10.21
C ASP A 445 -10.19 26.59 -9.93
N ASP A 446 -9.71 25.45 -10.43
CA ASP A 446 -10.27 24.14 -10.09
C ASP A 446 -10.24 23.94 -8.58
N ILE A 447 -11.41 23.68 -7.97
CA ILE A 447 -11.46 23.33 -6.55
C ILE A 447 -10.90 21.91 -6.39
N ARG A 448 -9.64 21.84 -5.95
CA ARG A 448 -8.86 20.61 -5.71
C ARG A 448 -8.38 20.50 -4.26
N PRO A 449 -8.05 19.30 -3.78
CA PRO A 449 -7.70 19.08 -2.39
C PRO A 449 -6.30 19.59 -2.03
N ASN A 450 -5.46 19.94 -3.00
CA ASN A 450 -4.06 20.32 -2.78
C ASN A 450 -3.90 21.53 -1.84
N GLN A 451 -4.86 22.46 -1.86
CA GLN A 451 -4.91 23.60 -0.94
C GLN A 451 -4.91 23.20 0.55
N ILE A 452 -5.31 21.97 0.89
CA ILE A 452 -5.38 21.53 2.29
C ILE A 452 -4.00 21.51 2.94
N PHE A 453 -2.93 21.29 2.17
CA PHE A 453 -1.56 21.34 2.67
C PHE A 453 -1.20 22.72 3.22
N ALA A 454 -1.66 23.80 2.58
CA ALA A 454 -1.44 25.16 3.08
C ALA A 454 -2.14 25.42 4.42
N VAL A 455 -3.08 24.56 4.84
CA VAL A 455 -3.81 24.68 6.11
C VAL A 455 -3.31 23.68 7.16
N SER A 456 -2.95 22.47 6.75
CA SER A 456 -2.60 21.37 7.64
C SER A 456 -1.17 21.43 8.19
N LEU A 457 -0.26 22.08 7.45
CA LEU A 457 1.15 22.18 7.81
C LEU A 457 1.34 23.01 9.10
N PRO A 458 2.33 22.67 9.96
CA PRO A 458 2.60 23.41 11.19
C PRO A 458 2.85 24.91 10.97
N TYR A 459 3.58 25.27 9.92
CA TYR A 459 3.75 26.65 9.49
C TYR A 459 2.98 26.87 8.19
N SER A 460 2.08 27.86 8.21
CA SER A 460 1.21 28.20 7.09
C SER A 460 1.36 29.67 6.74
N PRO A 461 1.42 30.04 5.45
CA PRO A 461 1.51 31.44 5.05
C PRO A 461 0.16 32.16 5.18
N LEU A 462 -0.92 31.45 5.55
CA LEU A 462 -2.27 31.97 5.52
C LEU A 462 -2.74 32.45 6.90
N SER A 463 -3.59 33.47 6.89
CA SER A 463 -4.35 33.86 8.07
C SER A 463 -5.42 32.80 8.43
N ASP A 464 -5.81 32.75 9.70
CA ASP A 464 -6.83 31.79 10.16
C ASP A 464 -8.20 32.02 9.51
N LYS A 465 -8.51 33.26 9.10
CA LYS A 465 -9.73 33.57 8.32
C LYS A 465 -9.72 32.84 6.97
N ILE A 466 -8.60 32.90 6.25
CA ILE A 466 -8.46 32.25 4.94
C ILE A 466 -8.47 30.73 5.10
N LYS A 467 -7.74 30.21 6.10
CA LYS A 467 -7.72 28.77 6.42
C LYS A 467 -9.13 28.23 6.70
N LYS A 468 -9.95 28.95 7.47
CA LYS A 468 -11.36 28.57 7.74
C LYS A 468 -12.20 28.54 6.45
N ASN A 469 -12.00 29.47 5.53
CA ASN A 469 -12.69 29.49 4.24
C ASN A 469 -12.31 28.27 3.38
N ILE A 470 -11.02 27.98 3.25
CA ILE A 470 -10.48 26.82 2.52
C ILE A 470 -11.04 25.52 3.09
N LEU A 471 -11.06 25.38 4.42
CA LEU A 471 -11.53 24.17 5.08
C LEU A 471 -13.03 23.95 4.82
N LYS A 472 -13.85 25.01 4.93
CA LYS A 472 -15.27 24.96 4.58
C LYS A 472 -15.50 24.62 3.10
N LYS A 473 -14.69 25.18 2.19
CA LYS A 473 -14.80 24.90 0.74
C LYS A 473 -14.46 23.43 0.46
N THR A 474 -13.37 22.94 1.05
CA THR A 474 -12.91 21.55 0.93
C THR A 474 -13.94 20.58 1.50
N GLU A 475 -14.50 20.86 2.67
CA GLU A 475 -15.57 20.08 3.28
C GLU A 475 -16.82 20.02 2.38
N LYS A 476 -17.25 21.16 1.84
CA LYS A 476 -18.45 21.25 1.00
C LYS A 476 -18.29 20.55 -0.36
N HIS A 477 -17.13 20.67 -0.99
CA HIS A 477 -16.94 20.24 -2.38
C HIS A 477 -16.22 18.89 -2.53
N LEU A 478 -15.34 18.55 -1.59
CA LEU A 478 -14.37 17.47 -1.77
C LEU A 478 -14.48 16.37 -0.72
N LEU A 479 -14.91 16.67 0.50
CA LEU A 479 -15.00 15.67 1.56
C LEU A 479 -16.07 14.61 1.25
N THR A 480 -15.71 13.36 1.47
CA THR A 480 -16.59 12.21 1.40
C THR A 480 -16.37 11.31 2.62
N LYS A 481 -17.18 10.26 2.75
CA LYS A 481 -17.00 9.24 3.80
C LYS A 481 -15.68 8.45 3.67
N LYS A 482 -14.94 8.58 2.55
CA LYS A 482 -13.74 7.77 2.24
C LYS A 482 -12.49 8.60 1.95
N GLY A 483 -12.55 9.92 2.16
CA GLY A 483 -11.43 10.84 1.91
C GLY A 483 -11.85 12.06 1.11
N LEU A 484 -10.87 12.74 0.49
CA LEU A 484 -11.12 13.90 -0.35
C LEU A 484 -11.16 13.51 -1.83
N ARG A 485 -12.14 14.05 -2.57
CA ARG A 485 -12.17 14.04 -4.03
C ARG A 485 -10.99 14.83 -4.57
N THR A 486 -10.47 14.38 -5.71
CA THR A 486 -9.38 15.05 -6.44
C THR A 486 -9.84 16.26 -7.23
N LEU A 487 -11.14 16.38 -7.51
CA LEU A 487 -11.76 17.51 -8.20
C LEU A 487 -13.21 17.68 -7.74
N SER A 488 -13.68 18.93 -7.63
CA SER A 488 -15.07 19.27 -7.29
C SER A 488 -16.06 18.68 -8.31
N PRO A 489 -17.17 18.05 -7.87
CA PRO A 489 -18.23 17.56 -8.76
C PRO A 489 -18.93 18.62 -9.62
N LYS A 490 -18.71 19.91 -9.33
CA LYS A 490 -19.22 21.03 -10.15
C LYS A 490 -18.37 21.32 -11.39
N ASN A 491 -17.16 20.76 -11.47
CA ASN A 491 -16.26 21.01 -12.59
C ASN A 491 -16.65 20.12 -13.79
N PRO A 492 -16.70 20.64 -15.03
CA PRO A 492 -17.04 19.84 -16.22
C PRO A 492 -16.12 18.64 -16.47
N LYS A 493 -14.85 18.71 -16.03
CA LYS A 493 -13.87 17.62 -16.16
C LYS A 493 -14.06 16.51 -15.11
N TYR A 494 -15.03 16.65 -14.21
CA TYR A 494 -15.23 15.72 -13.10
C TYR A 494 -15.61 14.31 -13.57
N GLN A 495 -14.80 13.32 -13.18
CA GLN A 495 -14.98 11.90 -13.41
C GLN A 495 -15.00 11.15 -12.07
N GLY A 496 -16.21 10.92 -11.58
CA GLY A 496 -16.47 10.32 -10.26
C GLY A 496 -16.40 8.81 -10.18
N LYS A 497 -16.19 8.08 -11.28
CA LYS A 497 -16.16 6.62 -11.30
C LYS A 497 -14.82 6.13 -11.85
N TYR A 498 -14.14 5.25 -11.11
CA TYR A 498 -12.91 4.60 -11.54
C TYR A 498 -13.23 3.22 -12.12
N PHE A 499 -13.54 3.16 -13.41
CA PHE A 499 -13.93 1.92 -14.08
C PHE A 499 -13.51 1.92 -15.56
N GLY A 500 -13.53 0.74 -16.18
CA GLY A 500 -13.23 0.56 -17.60
C GLY A 500 -11.77 0.24 -17.86
N ASN A 501 -11.30 0.55 -19.06
CA ASN A 501 -9.94 0.27 -19.51
C ASN A 501 -8.88 1.19 -18.85
N GLU A 502 -7.61 1.01 -19.17
CA GLU A 502 -6.52 1.78 -18.58
C GLU A 502 -6.66 3.30 -18.80
N SER A 503 -6.95 3.73 -20.02
CA SER A 503 -7.11 5.14 -20.35
C SER A 503 -8.24 5.80 -19.55
N GLN A 504 -9.41 5.15 -19.47
CA GLN A 504 -10.56 5.65 -18.70
C GLN A 504 -10.22 5.78 -17.21
N ARG A 505 -9.53 4.77 -16.65
CA ARG A 505 -9.10 4.80 -15.26
C ARG A 505 -8.06 5.88 -14.99
N ASN A 506 -7.10 6.09 -15.89
CA ASN A 506 -6.08 7.12 -15.77
C ASN A 506 -6.68 8.53 -15.83
N TYR A 507 -7.69 8.76 -16.68
CA TYR A 507 -8.45 10.02 -16.69
C TYR A 507 -9.16 10.28 -15.34
N ALA A 508 -9.88 9.28 -14.81
CA ALA A 508 -10.66 9.46 -13.59
C ALA A 508 -9.82 9.64 -12.30
N ARG A 509 -8.62 9.05 -12.26
CA ARG A 509 -7.80 8.90 -11.05
C ARG A 509 -7.47 10.21 -10.33
N HIS A 510 -7.34 11.32 -11.05
CA HIS A 510 -7.09 12.64 -10.48
C HIS A 510 -8.10 13.70 -10.96
N GLN A 511 -9.24 13.25 -11.48
CA GLN A 511 -10.32 14.12 -11.97
C GLN A 511 -11.63 13.90 -11.22
N GLY A 512 -11.65 13.34 -10.01
CA GLY A 512 -12.89 13.20 -9.25
C GLY A 512 -12.97 12.03 -8.29
N THR A 513 -12.09 11.03 -8.46
CA THR A 513 -11.96 9.94 -7.48
C THR A 513 -11.45 10.44 -6.13
N VAL A 514 -11.74 9.67 -5.10
CA VAL A 514 -11.43 9.98 -3.70
C VAL A 514 -10.16 9.27 -3.27
N HIS A 515 -9.23 10.01 -2.67
CA HIS A 515 -7.98 9.47 -2.15
C HIS A 515 -7.99 9.52 -0.61
N PRO A 516 -8.01 8.38 0.10
CA PRO A 516 -8.07 8.35 1.56
C PRO A 516 -6.87 9.00 2.23
N TRP A 517 -5.68 8.90 1.65
CA TRP A 517 -4.47 9.41 2.28
C TRP A 517 -4.49 10.92 2.56
N LEU A 518 -5.26 11.69 1.77
CA LEU A 518 -5.48 13.13 1.98
C LEU A 518 -6.31 13.46 3.22
N ILE A 519 -7.07 12.50 3.75
CA ILE A 519 -7.95 12.74 4.90
C ILE A 519 -7.18 13.06 6.16
N ALA A 520 -5.93 12.59 6.28
CA ALA A 520 -5.07 12.94 7.41
C ALA A 520 -4.74 14.43 7.43
N GLU A 521 -4.46 15.04 6.27
CA GLU A 521 -4.18 16.47 6.16
C GLU A 521 -5.44 17.30 6.44
N PHE A 522 -6.62 16.85 5.99
CA PHE A 522 -7.89 17.47 6.37
C PHE A 522 -8.15 17.43 7.89
N CYS A 523 -7.95 16.27 8.51
CA CYS A 523 -8.15 16.12 9.95
C CYS A 523 -7.16 16.99 10.74
N LYS A 524 -5.89 17.04 10.31
CA LYS A 524 -4.88 17.90 10.93
C LYS A 524 -5.22 19.38 10.79
N ALA A 525 -5.66 19.82 9.60
CA ALA A 525 -6.13 21.18 9.36
C ALA A 525 -7.28 21.57 10.31
N TRP A 526 -8.25 20.67 10.52
CA TRP A 526 -9.37 20.87 11.44
C TRP A 526 -8.89 21.01 12.89
N ILE A 527 -8.04 20.10 13.36
CA ILE A 527 -7.47 20.15 14.71
C ILE A 527 -6.60 21.39 14.92
N ASN A 528 -5.82 21.81 13.92
CA ASN A 528 -4.96 22.99 14.04
C ASN A 528 -5.79 24.27 14.30
N LEU A 529 -6.93 24.43 13.60
CA LEU A 529 -7.80 25.60 13.68
C LEU A 529 -8.76 25.60 14.87
N TYR A 530 -9.35 24.44 15.17
CA TYR A 530 -10.42 24.35 16.17
C TYR A 530 -10.00 23.60 17.45
N LYS A 531 -8.76 23.12 17.50
CA LYS A 531 -8.16 22.41 18.63
C LYS A 531 -9.09 21.26 19.09
N GLY A 532 -9.25 21.12 20.40
CA GLY A 532 -10.07 20.06 21.01
C GLY A 532 -11.56 20.08 20.65
N GLN A 533 -12.10 21.14 20.04
CA GLN A 533 -13.50 21.19 19.58
C GLN A 533 -13.74 20.29 18.36
N GLY A 534 -12.69 20.04 17.55
CA GLY A 534 -12.78 19.18 16.37
C GLY A 534 -12.74 17.69 16.64
N LEU A 535 -12.38 17.28 17.86
CA LEU A 535 -12.06 15.88 18.17
C LEU A 535 -13.21 14.92 17.82
N SER A 536 -14.44 15.23 18.23
CA SER A 536 -15.60 14.38 17.96
C SER A 536 -15.85 14.21 16.45
N TYR A 537 -15.65 15.27 15.67
CA TYR A 537 -15.80 15.22 14.22
C TYR A 537 -14.73 14.34 13.57
N ILE A 538 -13.47 14.48 13.98
CA ILE A 538 -12.36 13.67 13.48
C ILE A 538 -12.50 12.20 13.86
N GLU A 539 -12.96 11.89 15.08
CA GLU A 539 -13.27 10.52 15.51
C GLU A 539 -14.36 9.89 14.64
N LYS A 540 -15.40 10.65 14.28
CA LYS A 540 -16.46 10.18 13.38
C LYS A 540 -15.93 9.87 11.99
N ILE A 541 -15.03 10.71 11.45
CA ILE A 541 -14.35 10.47 10.17
C ILE A 541 -13.52 9.18 10.25
N TYR A 542 -12.69 9.03 11.28
CA TYR A 542 -11.85 7.86 11.50
C TYR A 542 -12.67 6.57 11.58
N LYS A 543 -13.69 6.53 12.45
CA LYS A 543 -14.59 5.38 12.60
C LYS A 543 -15.36 5.04 11.32
N GLY A 544 -15.61 6.02 10.44
CA GLY A 544 -16.26 5.81 9.14
C GLY A 544 -15.48 4.89 8.18
N PHE A 545 -14.21 4.58 8.45
CA PHE A 545 -13.41 3.62 7.71
C PHE A 545 -13.46 2.20 8.26
N GLU A 546 -14.02 1.97 9.44
CA GLU A 546 -14.09 0.62 10.05
C GLU A 546 -14.85 -0.36 9.14
N SER A 547 -15.88 0.11 8.44
CA SER A 547 -16.63 -0.70 7.47
C SER A 547 -15.76 -1.25 6.34
N GLU A 548 -14.61 -0.63 6.05
CA GLU A 548 -13.73 -1.02 4.94
C GLU A 548 -12.90 -2.27 5.22
N MET A 549 -12.80 -2.68 6.48
CA MET A 549 -12.02 -3.86 6.89
C MET A 549 -12.47 -5.15 6.22
N ASN A 550 -13.67 -5.20 5.65
CA ASN A 550 -14.24 -6.39 5.01
C ASN A 550 -14.78 -6.15 3.57
N ARG A 551 -14.49 -5.01 2.92
CA ARG A 551 -15.12 -4.67 1.61
C ARG A 551 -14.29 -5.02 0.38
N HIS A 552 -13.04 -4.54 0.28
CA HIS A 552 -12.19 -4.78 -0.91
C HIS A 552 -11.03 -5.74 -0.63
N GLY A 553 -10.33 -5.50 0.47
CA GLY A 553 -9.29 -6.35 1.02
C GLY A 553 -9.50 -6.49 2.52
N LEU A 554 -9.28 -7.69 3.04
CA LEU A 554 -9.48 -7.95 4.46
C LEU A 554 -8.45 -7.19 5.30
N GLY A 555 -8.93 -6.44 6.29
CA GLY A 555 -8.13 -5.73 7.29
C GLY A 555 -7.21 -4.65 6.73
N THR A 556 -7.58 -3.99 5.63
CA THR A 556 -6.74 -2.96 4.99
C THR A 556 -7.57 -1.88 4.31
N ILE A 557 -6.92 -0.86 3.76
CA ILE A 557 -7.56 0.27 3.09
C ILE A 557 -7.08 0.36 1.65
N SER A 558 -8.04 0.56 0.74
CA SER A 558 -7.77 0.70 -0.69
C SER A 558 -7.06 2.00 -1.04
N GLU A 559 -6.48 2.00 -2.22
CA GLU A 559 -5.78 3.16 -2.76
C GLU A 559 -6.69 4.36 -2.98
N LEU A 560 -7.84 4.12 -3.60
CA LEU A 560 -8.79 5.16 -3.95
C LEU A 560 -10.21 4.60 -3.96
N TYR A 561 -11.17 5.50 -4.00
CA TYR A 561 -12.59 5.21 -4.02
C TYR A 561 -13.26 6.01 -5.14
N ASP A 562 -14.39 5.51 -5.64
CA ASP A 562 -15.24 6.32 -6.50
C ASP A 562 -15.60 7.64 -5.81
N GLY A 563 -15.53 8.71 -6.57
CA GLY A 563 -16.04 10.01 -6.16
C GLY A 563 -17.52 9.91 -5.85
N ASN A 564 -18.32 9.33 -6.73
CA ASN A 564 -19.77 9.28 -6.52
C ASN A 564 -20.16 8.20 -5.48
N PRO A 565 -21.23 8.42 -4.70
CA PRO A 565 -21.85 7.35 -3.93
C PRO A 565 -22.12 6.12 -4.82
N PRO A 566 -21.96 4.88 -4.31
CA PRO A 566 -21.71 4.52 -2.91
C PRO A 566 -20.23 4.54 -2.48
N HIS A 567 -19.34 5.18 -3.24
CA HIS A 567 -17.89 5.21 -3.02
C HIS A 567 -17.28 3.80 -3.04
N THR A 568 -17.34 3.14 -4.19
CA THR A 568 -16.77 1.80 -4.37
C THR A 568 -15.24 1.86 -4.24
N PRO A 569 -14.61 0.97 -3.45
CA PRO A 569 -13.16 0.87 -3.36
C PRO A 569 -12.54 0.37 -4.67
N ASN A 570 -11.43 0.97 -5.06
CA ASN A 570 -10.76 0.77 -6.34
C ASN A 570 -9.23 0.90 -6.22
N GLY A 571 -8.52 0.68 -7.33
CA GLY A 571 -7.05 0.70 -7.34
C GLY A 571 -6.43 -0.44 -6.53
N ALA A 572 -5.26 -0.20 -5.93
CA ALA A 572 -4.58 -1.18 -5.09
C ALA A 572 -5.46 -1.54 -3.88
N ILE A 573 -5.53 -2.84 -3.58
CA ILE A 573 -6.41 -3.39 -2.53
C ILE A 573 -5.94 -2.94 -1.15
N SER A 574 -4.62 -2.89 -0.97
CA SER A 574 -3.92 -2.43 0.24
C SER A 574 -2.93 -1.35 -0.18
N TYR A 575 -3.05 -0.14 0.38
CA TYR A 575 -2.23 1.02 -0.03
C TYR A 575 -1.57 1.69 1.17
N ALA A 576 -0.23 1.77 1.16
CA ALA A 576 0.57 2.25 2.27
C ALA A 576 0.20 3.68 2.70
N PRO A 577 0.06 4.67 1.78
CA PRO A 577 -0.39 6.01 2.16
C PRO A 577 -1.77 6.04 2.83
N SER A 578 -2.72 5.22 2.37
CA SER A 578 -4.08 5.20 2.96
C SER A 578 -4.06 4.63 4.37
N VAL A 579 -3.35 3.52 4.60
CA VAL A 579 -3.21 2.91 5.94
C VAL A 579 -2.43 3.84 6.87
N GLY A 580 -1.31 4.38 6.41
CA GLY A 580 -0.51 5.35 7.16
C GLY A 580 -1.31 6.60 7.54
N ALA A 581 -2.15 7.12 6.65
CA ALA A 581 -3.00 8.27 6.95
C ALA A 581 -4.00 8.00 8.08
N LEU A 582 -4.64 6.82 8.12
CA LEU A 582 -5.58 6.50 9.21
C LEU A 582 -4.85 6.29 10.55
N LEU A 583 -3.65 5.72 10.54
CA LEU A 583 -2.80 5.63 11.74
C LEU A 583 -2.35 7.03 12.21
N ARG A 584 -2.02 7.95 11.29
CA ARG A 584 -1.75 9.36 11.63
C ARG A 584 -2.98 10.03 12.26
N ILE A 585 -4.18 9.78 11.75
CA ILE A 585 -5.41 10.33 12.35
C ILE A 585 -5.63 9.78 13.76
N LYS A 586 -5.40 8.48 13.97
CA LYS A 586 -5.51 7.88 15.30
C LYS A 586 -4.51 8.50 16.28
N MET A 587 -3.26 8.69 15.85
CA MET A 587 -2.23 9.42 16.61
C MET A 587 -2.71 10.82 17.02
N LEU A 588 -3.28 11.58 16.09
CA LEU A 588 -3.83 12.93 16.38
C LEU A 588 -4.99 12.90 17.38
N ILE A 589 -5.86 11.90 17.29
CA ILE A 589 -6.98 11.71 18.23
C ILE A 589 -6.42 11.46 19.64
N ASP A 590 -5.42 10.59 19.76
CA ASP A 590 -4.83 10.22 21.05
C ASP A 590 -4.08 11.39 21.68
N GLU A 591 -3.26 12.11 20.90
CA GLU A 591 -2.58 13.35 21.34
C GLU A 591 -3.59 14.38 21.90
N CYS A 592 -4.71 14.58 21.21
CA CYS A 592 -5.75 15.52 21.66
C CYS A 592 -6.45 15.08 22.94
N LYS A 593 -6.52 13.77 23.22
CA LYS A 593 -7.12 13.24 24.45
C LYS A 593 -6.18 13.39 25.64
N THR A 594 -4.90 13.14 25.44
CA THR A 594 -3.89 13.30 26.48
C THR A 594 -3.74 14.75 26.92
N ILE A 595 -3.92 15.74 26.03
CA ILE A 595 -3.91 17.17 26.39
C ILE A 595 -5.15 17.58 27.23
N LYS A 596 -6.24 16.83 27.16
CA LYS A 596 -7.48 17.11 27.92
C LYS A 596 -7.56 16.41 29.28
N ALA A 597 -6.71 15.39 29.50
CA ALA A 597 -6.58 14.68 30.76
C ALA A 597 -5.49 15.36 31.61
#